data_AF-A0A6B2CGN4-F1
#
_entry.id   AF-A0A6B2CGN4-F1
#
_cell.length_a   1.000
_cell.length_b   1.000
_cell.length_c   1.000
_cell.angle_alpha   90.00
_cell.angle_beta   90.00
_cell.angle_gamma   90.00
#
_symmetry.space_group_name_H-M   'P 1'
#
loop_
_entity.id
_entity.type
_entity.pdbx_description
1 polymer ?
#
loop_
_entity_poly.entity_id
_entity_poly.type
_entity_poly.pdbx_seq_one_letter_code
_entity_poly.pdbx_strand_id
1 'polypeptide(L)' 'MKARFEGVIVSFDAPDTRRIHVYGSVDGEPAEFILLVSEEKYNELMRLGIGQRIEGEATKVSDSPLVLKMD' A
#
# COMPACT_ATOMS: atom_id res chain seq x y z
N MET A 1 -1.57 -2.36 14.76
CA MET A 1 -2.45 -3.55 14.63
C MET A 1 -2.22 -4.17 13.27
N LYS A 2 -2.19 -5.51 13.14
CA LYS A 2 -2.11 -6.13 11.81
C LYS A 2 -3.47 -6.07 11.12
N ALA A 3 -3.46 -5.82 9.82
CA ALA A 3 -4.63 -5.80 8.95
C ALA A 3 -4.29 -6.48 7.63
N ARG A 4 -5.27 -7.16 7.03
CA ARG A 4 -5.17 -7.69 5.66
C ARG A 4 -5.63 -6.64 4.68
N PHE A 5 -4.94 -6.52 3.56
CA PHE A 5 -5.35 -5.63 2.49
C PHE A 5 -5.32 -6.33 1.15
N GLU A 6 -6.15 -5.85 0.24
CA GLU A 6 -6.08 -6.11 -1.20
C GLU A 6 -6.45 -4.81 -1.93
N GLY A 7 -5.91 -4.60 -3.12
CA GLY A 7 -6.26 -3.42 -3.89
C GLY A 7 -5.43 -3.24 -5.14
N VAL A 8 -5.66 -2.12 -5.81
CA VAL A 8 -4.97 -1.74 -7.03
C VAL A 8 -4.10 -0.52 -6.76
N ILE A 9 -2.86 -0.56 -7.27
CA ILE A 9 -1.96 0.58 -7.21
C ILE A 9 -2.53 1.70 -8.09
N VAL A 10 -2.78 2.86 -7.50
CA VAL A 10 -3.28 4.06 -8.20
C VAL A 10 -2.18 5.07 -8.49
N SER A 11 -1.19 5.20 -7.59
CA SER A 11 -0.04 6.07 -7.82
C SER A 11 1.14 5.70 -6.92
N PHE A 12 2.30 6.26 -7.27
CA PHE A 12 3.51 6.24 -6.48
C PHE A 12 3.89 7.67 -6.15
N ASP A 13 4.21 7.96 -4.89
CA ASP A 13 4.84 9.22 -4.53
C ASP A 13 6.33 9.18 -4.94
N ALA A 14 7.09 10.25 -4.68
CA ALA A 14 8.51 10.27 -4.98
C ALA A 14 9.27 9.09 -4.28
N PRO A 15 10.30 8.51 -4.93
CA PRO A 15 10.97 7.29 -4.45
C PRO A 15 11.57 7.38 -3.04
N ASP A 16 11.91 8.57 -2.57
CA ASP A 16 12.41 8.83 -1.22
C ASP A 16 11.38 8.50 -0.13
N THR A 17 10.09 8.70 -0.42
CA THR A 17 9.00 8.44 0.52
C THR A 17 8.58 6.96 0.58
N ARG A 18 8.83 6.18 -0.49
CA ARG A 18 8.40 4.78 -0.63
C ARG A 18 6.90 4.58 -0.33
N ARG A 19 6.09 5.58 -0.69
CA ARG A 19 4.63 5.57 -0.51
C ARG A 19 3.95 5.15 -1.80
N ILE A 20 3.01 4.23 -1.65
CA ILE A 20 2.19 3.72 -2.75
C ILE A 20 0.75 3.97 -2.37
N HIS A 21 -0.01 4.65 -3.22
CA HIS A 21 -1.45 4.84 -3.01
C HIS A 21 -2.19 3.64 -3.59
N VAL A 22 -3.11 3.10 -2.80
CA VAL A 22 -3.85 1.88 -3.12
C VAL A 22 -5.33 2.12 -2.90
N TYR A 23 -6.14 1.73 -3.89
CA TYR A 23 -7.59 1.69 -3.78
C TYR A 23 -8.06 0.24 -3.72
N GLY A 24 -8.79 -0.15 -2.68
CA GLY A 24 -9.18 -1.53 -2.46
C GLY A 24 -9.94 -1.75 -1.15
N SER A 25 -9.50 -2.73 -0.36
CA SER A 25 -10.09 -3.06 0.93
C SER A 25 -9.04 -3.31 2.01
N VAL A 26 -9.42 -3.04 3.26
CA VAL A 26 -8.65 -3.38 4.46
C VAL A 26 -9.58 -4.11 5.43
N ASP A 27 -9.23 -5.33 5.80
CA ASP A 27 -10.04 -6.25 6.61
C ASP A 27 -11.47 -6.45 6.05
N GLY A 28 -11.59 -6.42 4.71
CA GLY A 28 -12.86 -6.60 3.98
C GLY A 28 -13.67 -5.32 3.76
N GLU A 29 -13.29 -4.21 4.41
CA GLU A 29 -13.98 -2.93 4.26
C GLU A 29 -13.33 -2.09 3.14
N PRO A 30 -14.13 -1.47 2.24
CA PRO A 30 -13.60 -0.59 1.20
C PRO A 30 -12.75 0.55 1.78
N ALA A 31 -11.57 0.78 1.20
CA ALA A 31 -10.64 1.78 1.68
C ALA A 31 -9.71 2.32 0.57
N GLU A 32 -9.30 3.56 0.73
CA GLU A 32 -8.14 4.15 0.07
C GLU A 32 -7.04 4.33 1.13
N PHE A 33 -5.82 3.88 0.84
CA PHE A 33 -4.74 3.89 1.82
C PHE A 33 -3.37 4.05 1.19
N ILE A 34 -2.43 4.52 2.02
CA ILE A 34 -1.02 4.59 1.68
C ILE A 34 -0.34 3.33 2.21
N LEU A 35 0.34 2.61 1.32
CA LEU A 35 1.21 1.49 1.67
C LEU A 35 2.67 1.96 1.73
N LEU A 36 3.27 1.86 2.92
CA LEU A 36 4.70 2.03 3.16
C LEU A 36 5.39 0.67 3.04
N VAL A 37 6.43 0.61 2.21
CA VAL A 37 7.16 -0.63 1.92
C VAL A 37 8.67 -0.43 1.99
N SER A 38 9.43 -1.53 1.99
CA SER A 38 10.89 -1.47 1.79
C SER A 38 11.25 -0.92 0.42
N GLU A 39 12.49 -0.43 0.25
CA GLU A 39 12.96 0.08 -1.05
C GLU A 39 12.94 -1.00 -2.13
N GLU A 40 13.35 -2.22 -1.79
CA GLU A 40 13.30 -3.37 -2.71
C GLU A 40 11.88 -3.61 -3.22
N LYS A 41 10.91 -3.63 -2.31
CA LYS A 41 9.51 -3.86 -2.66
C LYS A 41 8.90 -2.69 -3.42
N TYR A 42 9.27 -1.46 -3.07
CA TYR A 42 8.88 -0.27 -3.83
C TYR A 42 9.34 -0.38 -5.28
N ASN A 43 10.61 -0.72 -5.50
CA ASN A 43 11.19 -0.88 -6.83
C ASN A 43 10.54 -2.05 -7.60
N GLU A 44 10.20 -3.14 -6.91
CA GLU A 44 9.43 -4.24 -7.49
C GLU A 44 8.06 -3.78 -7.98
N LEU A 45 7.28 -3.12 -7.13
CA LEU A 45 5.92 -2.66 -7.44
C LEU A 45 5.94 -1.58 -8.52
N MET A 46 6.92 -0.67 -8.49
CA MET A 46 7.10 0.35 -9.51
C MET A 46 7.39 -0.25 -10.90
N ARG A 47 8.11 -1.39 -10.97
CA ARG A 47 8.31 -2.13 -12.23
C ARG A 47 7.02 -2.78 -12.75
N LEU A 48 6.13 -3.22 -11.86
CA LEU A 48 4.82 -3.77 -12.24
C LEU A 48 3.88 -2.65 -12.73
N GLY A 49 3.94 -1.48 -12.09
CA GLY A 49 3.25 -0.26 -12.51
C GLY A 49 1.87 -0.05 -11.90
N ILE A 50 1.26 1.08 -12.27
CA ILE A 50 -0.10 1.48 -11.88
C ILE A 50 -1.12 0.53 -12.52
N GLY A 51 -2.20 0.21 -11.79
CA GLY A 51 -3.20 -0.77 -12.22
C GLY A 51 -2.92 -2.20 -11.78
N GLN A 52 -1.73 -2.46 -11.21
CA GLN A 52 -1.39 -3.76 -10.66
C GLN A 52 -2.19 -4.05 -9.39
N ARG A 53 -2.80 -5.25 -9.31
CA ARG A 53 -3.41 -5.77 -8.09
C ARG A 53 -2.33 -6.27 -7.13
N ILE A 54 -2.46 -5.89 -5.86
CA ILE A 54 -1.59 -6.29 -4.75
C ILE A 54 -2.43 -6.70 -3.54
N GLU A 55 -1.90 -7.58 -2.70
CA GLU A 55 -2.53 -8.02 -1.46
C GLU A 55 -1.45 -8.44 -0.44
N GLY A 56 -1.79 -8.40 0.84
CA GLY A 56 -0.86 -8.77 1.90
C GLY A 56 -1.37 -8.49 3.31
N GLU A 57 -0.48 -8.73 4.28
CA GLU A 57 -0.68 -8.35 5.68
C GLU A 57 0.26 -7.18 6.01
N ALA A 58 -0.28 -6.16 6.66
CA ALA A 58 0.48 -4.96 7.02
C ALA A 58 0.11 -4.48 8.42
N THR A 59 1.00 -3.71 9.02
CA THR A 59 0.74 -3.03 10.29
C THR A 59 0.09 -1.68 10.01
N LYS A 60 -1.10 -1.45 10.53
CA LYS A 60 -1.72 -0.12 10.52
C LYS A 60 -0.94 0.84 11.41
N VAL A 61 -0.50 1.98 10.84
CA VAL A 61 0.30 3.01 11.53
C VAL A 61 -0.45 4.33 11.75
N SER A 62 -1.48 4.61 10.96
CA SER A 62 -2.35 5.79 11.10
C SER A 62 -3.73 5.48 10.51
N ASP A 63 -4.79 6.02 11.12
CA ASP A 63 -6.18 5.91 10.63
C ASP A 63 -6.63 7.15 9.82
N SER A 64 -5.94 8.28 9.92
CA SER A 64 -6.29 9.52 9.20
C SER A 64 -5.06 10.38 8.88
N PRO A 65 -4.45 10.27 7.68
CA PRO A 65 -4.83 9.36 6.59
C PRO A 65 -4.59 7.90 6.97
N LEU A 66 -5.26 6.96 6.29
CA LEU A 66 -5.06 5.53 6.48
C LEU A 66 -3.69 5.13 5.90
N VAL A 67 -2.80 4.68 6.77
CA VAL A 67 -1.45 4.25 6.38
C VAL A 67 -1.19 2.86 6.91
N LEU A 68 -0.76 1.97 6.01
CA LEU A 68 -0.33 0.61 6.30
C LEU A 68 1.17 0.49 6.03
N LYS A 69 1.88 -0.26 6.87
CA LYS A 69 3.30 -0.58 6.69
C LYS A 69 3.47 -2.09 6.48
N MET A 70 4.02 -2.46 5.34
CA MET A 70 4.39 -3.83 5.00
C MET A 70 5.91 -3.95 5.10
N ASP A 71 6.37 -4.82 6.00
CA ASP A 71 7.79 -5.12 6.20
C ASP A 71 8.30 -6.11 5.14
#